data_AF-A0A2J8Y065-F1
#
_entry.id   AF-A0A2J8Y065-F1
#
_cell.length_a   1.000
_cell.length_b   1.000
_cell.length_c   1.000
_cell.angle_alpha   90.00
_cell.angle_beta   90.00
_cell.angle_gamma   90.00
#
_symmetry.space_group_name_H-M   'P 1'
#
loop_
_entity.id
_entity.type
_entity.pdbx_description
1 polymer ?
#
loop_
_entity_poly.entity_id
_entity_poly.type
_entity_poly.pdbx_seq_one_letter_code
_entity_poly.pdbx_strand_id
1 'polypeptide(L)'
;MTQRAGAAMLPSALLLLCVPGCLTVSGPSTVMGAVGETLSVQCRYEEKYKTFNKYWCRQPCLPIWQEMVETRGSEGAVRSDRVIITDHPGDLTFTVTLENLTADDAGKYRCGIATILQEESLFGFLPDPFFQVQVLVSSGPCPATPASCFFHS
;
A
#
# COMPACT_ATOMS: atom_id res chain seq x y z
N MET A 1 -7.29 -41.17 -50.99
CA MET A 1 -6.15 -40.89 -50.09
C MET A 1 -6.28 -39.44 -49.63
N THR A 2 -6.84 -39.21 -48.46
CA THR A 2 -7.09 -37.87 -47.90
C THR A 2 -6.41 -37.80 -46.54
N GLN A 3 -5.41 -36.91 -46.42
CA GLN A 3 -4.66 -36.67 -45.19
C GLN A 3 -5.58 -36.11 -44.11
N ARG A 4 -5.65 -36.80 -42.96
CA ARG A 4 -6.27 -36.28 -41.75
C ARG A 4 -5.22 -35.40 -41.06
N ALA A 5 -5.33 -34.10 -41.21
CA ALA A 5 -4.51 -33.13 -40.49
C ALA A 5 -4.67 -33.39 -38.98
N GLY A 6 -3.58 -33.74 -38.31
CA GLY A 6 -3.54 -33.89 -36.86
C GLY A 6 -3.78 -32.53 -36.21
N ALA A 7 -4.93 -32.36 -35.58
CA ALA A 7 -5.15 -31.25 -34.66
C ALA A 7 -4.21 -31.45 -33.47
N ALA A 8 -3.19 -30.59 -33.37
CA ALA A 8 -2.33 -30.53 -32.19
C ALA A 8 -3.18 -30.07 -31.01
N MET A 9 -3.55 -31.01 -30.14
CA MET A 9 -4.19 -30.73 -28.86
C MET A 9 -3.18 -30.02 -27.97
N LEU A 10 -3.24 -28.69 -27.92
CA LEU A 10 -2.52 -27.92 -26.90
C LEU A 10 -2.99 -28.42 -25.52
N PRO A 11 -2.08 -28.78 -24.60
CA PRO A 11 -2.49 -29.25 -23.29
C PRO A 11 -3.19 -28.10 -22.56
N SER A 12 -4.49 -28.26 -22.32
CA SER A 12 -5.36 -27.35 -21.57
C SER A 12 -4.91 -27.11 -20.10
N ALA A 13 -3.73 -27.61 -19.72
CA ALA A 13 -3.14 -27.54 -18.39
C ALA A 13 -2.34 -26.26 -18.12
N LEU A 14 -2.11 -25.38 -19.12
CA LEU A 14 -1.37 -24.12 -18.91
C LEU A 14 -2.23 -22.95 -18.38
N LEU A 15 -3.53 -23.15 -18.17
CA LEU A 15 -4.47 -22.09 -17.77
C LEU A 15 -4.74 -22.02 -16.25
N LEU A 16 -3.94 -22.70 -15.41
CA LEU A 16 -4.11 -22.76 -13.96
C LEU A 16 -2.81 -22.48 -13.16
N LEU A 17 -2.01 -21.50 -13.60
CA LEU A 17 -0.88 -20.98 -12.79
C LEU A 17 -1.16 -19.62 -12.13
N CYS A 18 -2.42 -19.23 -12.00
CA CYS A 18 -2.78 -18.24 -10.98
C CYS A 18 -2.76 -18.94 -9.63
N VAL A 19 -1.58 -19.06 -9.01
CA VAL A 19 -1.48 -19.41 -7.59
C VAL A 19 -2.16 -18.27 -6.82
N PRO A 20 -3.34 -18.46 -6.21
CA PRO A 20 -3.97 -17.40 -5.43
C PRO A 20 -3.16 -17.26 -4.14
N GLY A 21 -2.22 -16.31 -4.10
CA GLY A 21 -1.33 -16.15 -2.95
C GLY A 21 -0.03 -15.40 -3.20
N CYS A 22 0.00 -14.39 -4.08
CA CYS A 22 1.22 -13.61 -4.35
C CYS A 22 1.30 -12.30 -3.54
N LEU A 23 0.36 -12.02 -2.64
CA LEU A 23 0.30 -10.74 -1.93
C LEU A 23 0.34 -10.96 -0.41
N THR A 24 1.53 -10.84 0.15
CA THR A 24 1.81 -10.84 1.59
C THR A 24 1.21 -9.64 2.34
N VAL A 25 0.98 -8.56 1.60
CA VAL A 25 0.31 -7.33 2.04
C VAL A 25 -0.66 -6.91 0.93
N SER A 26 -1.85 -6.46 1.30
CA SER A 26 -2.86 -5.95 0.35
C SER A 26 -3.54 -4.70 0.88
N GLY A 27 -4.09 -3.89 -0.01
CA GLY A 27 -4.80 -2.65 0.34
C GLY A 27 -5.55 -2.10 -0.86
N PRO A 28 -6.16 -0.91 -0.74
CA PRO A 28 -6.75 -0.22 -1.89
C PRO A 28 -5.64 0.21 -2.86
N SER A 29 -5.82 -0.04 -4.16
CA SER A 29 -4.86 0.40 -5.19
C SER A 29 -4.83 1.92 -5.34
N THR A 30 -5.99 2.56 -5.18
CA THR A 30 -6.17 4.00 -5.26
C THR A 30 -7.12 4.46 -4.18
N VAL A 31 -6.81 5.58 -3.56
CA VAL A 31 -7.66 6.27 -2.60
C VAL A 31 -7.73 7.75 -2.95
N MET A 32 -8.86 8.39 -2.67
CA MET A 32 -9.10 9.79 -3.00
C MET A 32 -9.68 10.51 -1.81
N GLY A 33 -9.18 11.71 -1.52
CA GLY A 33 -9.74 12.64 -0.54
C GLY A 33 -9.66 14.07 -1.06
N ALA A 34 -10.37 15.00 -0.42
CA ALA A 34 -10.27 16.42 -0.75
C ALA A 34 -9.31 17.18 0.19
N VAL A 35 -8.78 18.32 -0.27
CA VAL A 35 -7.99 19.23 0.58
C VAL A 35 -8.78 19.58 1.85
N GLY A 36 -8.13 19.46 3.01
CA GLY A 36 -8.69 19.69 4.34
C GLY A 36 -9.40 18.47 4.95
N GLU A 37 -9.69 17.42 4.17
CA GLU A 37 -10.32 16.21 4.67
C GLU A 37 -9.33 15.28 5.38
N THR A 38 -9.87 14.28 6.06
CA THR A 38 -9.10 13.15 6.62
C THR A 38 -9.31 11.92 5.74
N LEU A 39 -8.22 11.27 5.38
CA LEU A 39 -8.20 10.08 4.54
C LEU A 39 -7.70 8.88 5.33
N SER A 40 -8.38 7.74 5.23
CA SER A 40 -7.98 6.49 5.85
C SER A 40 -7.66 5.42 4.81
N VAL A 41 -6.54 4.71 5.01
CA VAL A 41 -6.08 3.60 4.19
C VAL A 41 -5.94 2.37 5.07
N GLN A 42 -6.70 1.32 4.79
CA GLN A 42 -6.57 0.04 5.49
C GLN A 42 -5.77 -0.94 4.65
N CYS A 43 -4.70 -1.49 5.22
CA CYS A 43 -3.88 -2.52 4.59
C CYS A 43 -3.94 -3.81 5.42
N ARG A 44 -4.11 -4.96 4.74
CA ARG A 44 -4.17 -6.30 5.32
C ARG A 44 -2.84 -7.02 5.14
N TYR A 45 -2.51 -7.93 6.05
CA TYR A 45 -1.28 -8.72 6.01
C TYR A 45 -1.52 -10.17 6.45
N GLU A 46 -0.58 -11.06 6.15
CA GLU A 46 -0.63 -12.46 6.61
C GLU A 46 -0.29 -12.61 8.10
N GLU A 47 -0.88 -13.59 8.78
CA GLU A 47 -0.66 -13.89 10.22
C GLU A 47 0.83 -13.92 10.63
N LYS A 48 1.72 -14.40 9.74
CA LYS A 48 3.17 -14.45 10.01
C LYS A 48 3.79 -13.07 10.30
N TYR A 49 3.16 -11.97 9.88
CA TYR A 49 3.63 -10.60 10.10
C TYR A 49 2.96 -9.90 11.29
N LYS A 50 2.19 -10.63 12.09
CA LYS A 50 1.46 -10.07 13.23
C LYS A 50 2.35 -9.34 14.24
N THR A 51 3.55 -9.86 14.50
CA THR A 51 4.51 -9.26 15.44
C THR A 51 5.51 -8.30 14.78
N PHE A 52 5.40 -8.08 13.48
CA PHE A 52 6.31 -7.23 12.74
C PHE A 52 5.82 -5.79 12.75
N ASN A 53 6.74 -4.83 12.65
CA ASN A 53 6.35 -3.44 12.50
C ASN A 53 5.70 -3.19 11.14
N LYS A 54 4.70 -2.32 11.14
CA LYS A 54 3.97 -1.88 9.96
C LYS A 54 4.45 -0.48 9.63
N TYR A 55 4.64 -0.16 8.35
CA TYR A 55 5.02 1.18 7.94
C TYR A 55 4.13 1.74 6.85
N TRP A 56 4.05 3.07 6.84
CA TRP A 56 3.54 3.88 5.74
C TRP A 56 4.64 4.81 5.26
N CYS A 57 4.83 4.88 3.95
CA CYS A 57 5.91 5.67 3.38
C CYS A 57 5.59 6.17 1.97
N ARG A 58 5.92 7.43 1.70
CA ARG A 58 5.85 8.01 0.34
C ARG A 58 7.03 7.54 -0.49
N GLN A 59 6.78 7.17 -1.75
CA GLN A 59 7.85 6.73 -2.64
C GLN A 59 8.70 7.93 -3.12
N PRO A 60 10.04 7.82 -3.12
CA PRO A 60 10.84 6.64 -2.79
C PRO A 60 11.01 6.41 -1.28
N CYS A 61 10.82 5.15 -0.85
CA CYS A 61 10.96 4.77 0.55
C CYS A 61 12.41 4.56 0.94
N LEU A 62 13.05 5.65 1.37
CA LEU A 62 14.42 5.67 1.85
C LEU A 62 14.40 5.70 3.40
N PRO A 63 15.16 4.83 4.08
CA PRO A 63 15.14 4.73 5.55
C PRO A 63 15.50 6.03 6.30
N ILE A 64 16.15 6.96 5.61
CA ILE A 64 16.70 8.21 6.17
C ILE A 64 15.71 9.38 6.00
N TRP A 65 14.58 9.17 5.30
CA TRP A 65 13.65 10.23 4.94
C TRP A 65 12.48 10.31 5.92
N GLN A 66 12.10 11.53 6.29
CA GLN A 66 11.12 11.83 7.34
C GLN A 66 9.66 11.44 6.99
N GLU A 67 9.41 10.97 5.77
CA GLU A 67 8.07 10.62 5.29
C GLU A 67 7.68 9.15 5.58
N MET A 68 8.50 8.42 6.34
CA MET A 68 8.18 7.07 6.83
C MET A 68 7.64 7.12 8.27
N VAL A 69 6.49 6.48 8.49
CA VAL A 69 5.90 6.29 9.81
C VAL A 69 5.77 4.80 10.08
N GLU A 70 6.28 4.34 11.22
CA GLU A 70 6.41 2.92 11.55
C GLU A 70 5.84 2.63 12.95
N THR A 71 5.12 1.52 13.10
CA THR A 71 4.64 1.04 14.40
C THR A 71 5.77 0.46 15.25
N ARG A 72 5.60 0.37 16.57
CA ARG A 72 6.62 -0.15 17.50
C ARG A 72 6.22 -1.50 18.12
N GLY A 73 6.11 -2.55 17.31
CA GLY A 73 6.03 -3.96 17.72
C GLY A 73 4.78 -4.41 18.52
N SER A 74 4.07 -3.50 19.17
CA SER A 74 2.86 -3.76 19.95
C SER A 74 1.75 -2.77 19.61
N GLU A 75 0.50 -3.17 19.86
CA GLU A 75 -0.72 -2.35 19.68
C GLU A 75 -0.51 -0.92 20.15
N GLY A 76 -0.68 0.02 19.23
CA GLY A 76 -0.53 1.45 19.50
C GLY A 76 -0.55 2.27 18.22
N ALA A 77 -1.16 3.45 18.31
CA ALA A 77 -1.10 4.44 17.24
C ALA A 77 0.25 5.18 17.31
N VAL A 78 1.00 5.18 16.21
CA VAL A 78 2.19 6.02 16.05
C VAL A 78 1.82 7.20 15.17
N ARG A 79 2.18 8.41 15.61
CA ARG A 79 1.93 9.66 14.88
C ARG A 79 3.24 10.28 14.43
N SER A 80 3.30 10.68 13.17
CA SER A 80 4.31 11.59 12.63
C SER A 80 3.59 12.71 11.88
N ASP A 81 3.74 13.94 12.37
CA ASP A 81 3.03 15.12 11.86
C ASP A 81 1.51 14.89 11.72
N ARG A 82 0.97 14.81 10.50
CA ARG A 82 -0.45 14.58 10.17
C ARG A 82 -0.78 13.12 9.83
N VAL A 83 0.19 12.22 9.91
CA VAL A 83 0.05 10.80 9.58
C VAL A 83 0.00 9.98 10.86
N ILE A 84 -1.02 9.14 10.98
CA ILE A 84 -1.22 8.22 12.10
C ILE A 84 -1.25 6.80 11.54
N ILE A 85 -0.47 5.89 12.11
CA ILE A 85 -0.52 4.46 11.78
C ILE A 85 -0.92 3.66 13.02
N THR A 86 -1.91 2.79 12.87
CA THR A 86 -2.45 1.96 13.95
C THR A 86 -2.52 0.51 13.47
N ASP A 87 -1.83 -0.39 14.16
CA ASP A 87 -1.92 -1.84 13.89
C ASP A 87 -3.10 -2.47 14.64
N HIS A 88 -3.78 -3.42 14.00
CA HIS A 88 -4.87 -4.22 14.54
C HIS A 88 -4.54 -5.71 14.39
N PRO A 89 -3.69 -6.27 15.28
CA PRO A 89 -3.22 -7.66 15.20
C PRO A 89 -4.32 -8.72 15.26
N GLY A 90 -5.46 -8.40 15.89
CA GLY A 90 -6.64 -9.27 15.92
C GLY A 90 -7.31 -9.44 14.56
N ASP A 91 -7.26 -8.41 13.71
CA ASP A 91 -7.92 -8.37 12.40
C ASP A 91 -6.94 -8.61 11.24
N LEU A 92 -5.64 -8.74 11.54
CA LEU A 92 -4.56 -8.80 10.56
C LEU A 92 -4.57 -7.61 9.59
N THR A 93 -4.89 -6.43 10.12
CA THR A 93 -4.91 -5.18 9.38
C THR A 93 -4.19 -4.09 10.12
N PHE A 94 -3.72 -3.07 9.40
CA PHE A 94 -3.34 -1.79 9.99
C PHE A 94 -3.97 -0.66 9.19
N THR A 95 -4.26 0.42 9.89
CA THR A 95 -4.90 1.61 9.32
C THR A 95 -3.90 2.76 9.34
N VAL A 96 -3.81 3.46 8.22
CA VAL A 96 -3.08 4.72 8.08
C VAL A 96 -4.11 5.83 7.92
N THR A 97 -4.04 6.85 8.77
CA THR A 97 -4.90 8.04 8.72
C THR A 97 -4.05 9.26 8.38
N LEU A 98 -4.38 9.94 7.29
CA LEU A 98 -3.80 11.21 6.87
C LEU A 98 -4.80 12.32 7.20
N GLU A 99 -4.47 13.17 8.15
CA GLU A 99 -5.32 14.28 8.58
C GLU A 99 -5.04 15.56 7.78
N ASN A 100 -6.07 16.38 7.58
CA ASN A 100 -5.98 17.69 6.94
C ASN A 100 -5.18 17.66 5.63
N LEU A 101 -5.68 16.90 4.65
CA LEU A 101 -5.01 16.67 3.37
C LEU A 101 -4.65 17.99 2.66
N THR A 102 -3.51 17.98 2.00
CA THR A 102 -3.00 19.05 1.14
C THR A 102 -2.78 18.50 -0.26
N ALA A 103 -2.72 19.37 -1.28
CA ALA A 103 -2.43 18.93 -2.65
C ALA A 103 -1.08 18.19 -2.75
N ASP A 104 -0.13 18.56 -1.89
CA ASP A 104 1.21 17.95 -1.82
C ASP A 104 1.20 16.52 -1.28
N ASP A 105 0.12 16.09 -0.63
CA ASP A 105 -0.04 14.71 -0.16
C ASP A 105 -0.36 13.73 -1.31
N ALA A 106 -0.72 14.22 -2.50
CA ALA A 106 -0.93 13.37 -3.65
C ALA A 106 0.37 12.65 -4.05
N GLY A 107 0.27 11.37 -4.39
CA GLY A 107 1.44 10.58 -4.76
C GLY A 107 1.29 9.09 -4.58
N LYS A 108 2.39 8.37 -4.81
CA LYS A 108 2.45 6.93 -4.59
C LYS A 108 3.09 6.62 -3.26
N TYR A 109 2.45 5.74 -2.52
CA TYR A 109 2.83 5.33 -1.19
C TYR A 109 2.97 3.81 -1.11
N ARG A 110 3.63 3.35 -0.06
CA ARG A 110 3.69 1.95 0.34
C ARG A 110 3.06 1.80 1.71
N CYS A 111 2.14 0.85 1.84
CA CYS A 111 1.95 0.18 3.11
C CYS A 111 2.77 -1.12 3.10
N GLY A 112 3.61 -1.31 4.11
CA GLY A 112 4.51 -2.47 4.15
C GLY A 112 4.82 -2.96 5.55
N ILE A 113 5.55 -4.07 5.60
CA ILE A 113 6.04 -4.70 6.82
C ILE A 113 7.54 -4.47 6.89
N ALA A 114 8.06 -3.95 8.00
CA ALA A 114 9.51 -3.82 8.19
C ALA A 114 10.07 -5.18 8.66
N THR A 115 10.79 -5.89 7.78
CA THR A 115 11.36 -7.22 8.08
C THR A 115 12.79 -7.15 8.62
N ILE A 116 13.47 -6.02 8.41
CA ILE A 116 14.89 -5.84 8.75
C ILE A 116 15.14 -5.77 10.28
N LEU A 117 14.08 -5.62 11.10
CA LEU A 117 14.19 -5.40 12.54
C LEU A 117 13.97 -6.64 13.43
N GLN A 118 13.71 -7.83 12.86
CA GLN A 118 13.72 -9.09 13.64
C GLN A 118 15.00 -9.87 13.32
N GLU A 119 16.00 -9.72 14.19
CA GLU A 119 17.11 -10.67 14.33
C GLU A 119 16.49 -12.03 14.67
N GLU A 120 16.53 -12.97 13.74
CA GLU A 120 16.89 -14.37 13.96
C GLU A 120 16.61 -15.15 12.65
N SER A 121 17.69 -15.30 11.89
CA SER A 121 18.03 -16.50 11.10
C SER A 121 17.77 -16.61 9.59
N LEU A 122 16.83 -15.91 8.91
CA LEU A 122 16.76 -15.93 7.42
C LEU A 122 16.13 -14.69 6.72
N PHE A 123 15.50 -13.75 7.44
CA PHE A 123 14.69 -12.68 6.84
C PHE A 123 15.43 -11.39 6.46
N GLY A 124 16.68 -11.18 6.92
CA GLY A 124 17.44 -9.95 6.66
C GLY A 124 17.89 -9.73 5.20
N PHE A 125 17.58 -10.66 4.29
CA PHE A 125 17.94 -10.57 2.86
C PHE A 125 16.74 -10.46 1.92
N LEU A 126 15.50 -10.56 2.43
CA LEU A 126 14.30 -10.46 1.59
C LEU A 126 13.78 -9.01 1.60
N PRO A 127 13.39 -8.47 0.43
CA PRO A 127 12.79 -7.14 0.36
C PRO A 127 11.51 -7.11 1.21
N ASP A 128 11.32 -6.01 1.94
CA ASP A 128 10.13 -5.78 2.74
C ASP A 128 8.86 -6.03 1.90
N PRO A 129 7.92 -6.86 2.35
CA PRO A 129 6.66 -7.04 1.65
C PRO A 129 5.84 -5.75 1.77
N PHE A 130 5.38 -5.22 0.63
CA PHE A 130 4.59 -4.00 0.57
C PHE A 130 3.48 -4.06 -0.48
N PHE A 131 2.47 -3.22 -0.31
CA PHE A 131 1.45 -2.91 -1.31
C PHE A 131 1.52 -1.43 -1.68
N GLN A 132 1.46 -1.12 -2.97
CA GLN A 132 1.50 0.26 -3.45
C GLN A 132 0.09 0.86 -3.46
N VAL A 133 -0.03 2.07 -2.94
CA VAL A 133 -1.29 2.84 -2.88
C VAL A 133 -1.08 4.17 -3.61
N GLN A 134 -1.96 4.48 -4.56
CA GLN A 134 -2.02 5.80 -5.19
C GLN A 134 -2.97 6.69 -4.37
N VAL A 135 -2.45 7.76 -3.78
CA VAL A 135 -3.25 8.81 -3.13
C VAL A 135 -3.52 9.90 -4.14
N LEU A 136 -4.80 10.22 -4.33
CA LEU A 136 -5.29 11.34 -5.12
C LEU A 136 -5.90 12.38 -4.18
N VAL A 137 -5.57 13.65 -4.42
CA VAL A 137 -6.16 14.76 -3.66
C VAL A 137 -6.88 15.68 -4.61
N SER A 138 -8.19 15.86 -4.41
CA SER A 138 -8.95 16.87 -5.12
C SER A 138 -8.86 18.19 -4.35
N SER A 139 -8.67 19.31 -5.05
CA SER A 139 -9.15 20.57 -4.51
C SER A 139 -10.67 20.43 -4.36
N GLY A 140 -11.23 20.81 -3.19
CA GLY A 140 -12.69 20.88 -3.02
C GLY A 140 -13.35 21.68 -4.16
N PRO A 141 -14.68 21.61 -4.34
CA PRO A 141 -15.34 22.27 -5.46
C PRO A 141 -14.83 23.72 -5.58
N CYS A 142 -14.15 24.04 -6.70
CA CYS A 142 -13.73 25.40 -6.98
C CYS A 142 -14.99 26.28 -6.80
N PRO A 143 -14.99 27.33 -5.95
CA PRO A 143 -16.06 28.31 -6.00
C PRO A 143 -16.17 28.77 -7.46
N ALA A 144 -17.41 28.91 -7.96
CA ALA A 144 -17.74 29.13 -9.37
C ALA A 144 -17.29 30.51 -9.89
N THR A 145 -16.00 30.82 -9.76
CA THR A 145 -15.31 31.96 -10.33
C THR A 145 -14.28 31.43 -11.34
N PRO A 146 -14.30 31.87 -12.61
CA PRO A 146 -13.57 31.23 -13.71
C PRO A 146 -12.05 31.41 -13.70
N ALA A 147 -11.45 31.87 -12.59
CA ALA A 147 -10.07 32.28 -12.56
C ALA A 147 -9.37 31.61 -11.37
N SER A 148 -8.82 30.41 -11.57
CA SER A 148 -7.58 29.92 -10.92
C SER A 148 -7.46 28.39 -10.70
N CYS A 149 -8.24 27.53 -11.36
CA CYS A 149 -7.94 26.08 -11.30
C CYS A 149 -6.82 25.75 -12.32
N PHE A 150 -5.55 26.03 -11.98
CA PHE A 150 -4.37 25.52 -12.72
C PHE A 150 -4.03 24.13 -12.19
N PHE A 151 -4.27 23.09 -12.99
CA PHE A 151 -3.70 21.78 -12.74
C PHE A 151 -2.20 21.84 -13.08
N HIS A 152 -1.32 21.70 -12.10
CA HIS A 152 0.08 21.38 -12.36
C HIS A 152 0.21 19.87 -12.55
N SER A 153 0.63 19.46 -13.75
CA SER A 153 1.08 18.10 -14.09
C SER A 153 2.56 17.94 -13.83
#